data_AF-A0A849S361-F1
#
_entry.id   AF-A0A849S361-F1
#
_cell.length_a   1.000
_cell.length_b   1.000
_cell.length_c   1.000
_cell.angle_alpha   90.00
_cell.angle_beta   90.00
_cell.angle_gamma   90.00
#
_symmetry.space_group_name_H-M   'P 1'
#
loop_
_entity.id
_entity.type
_entity.pdbx_description
1 polymer ?
#
loop_
_entity_poly.entity_id
_entity_poly.type
_entity_poly.pdbx_seq_one_letter_code
_entity_poly.pdbx_strand_id
1 'polypeptide(L)'
;PRVVVLDEPNANLDMAGDNALMATIQQLQRDGCTVVVVTHRTNVLQVVQKIGMIIGGKVARYGPRDEILAAMAKQSQPPGPAKPTRLSSRGPGMPEPQEVA
;
A
#
# COMPACT_ATOMS: atom_id res chain seq x y z
N PRO A 1 14.17 -28.84 -6.04
CA PRO A 1 14.09 -27.87 -7.18
C PRO A 1 14.90 -26.62 -6.83
N ARG A 2 15.50 -25.93 -7.79
CA ARG A 2 16.25 -24.68 -7.51
C ARG A 2 15.37 -23.44 -7.51
N VAL A 3 14.31 -23.45 -8.32
CA VAL A 3 13.34 -22.35 -8.45
C VAL A 3 11.94 -22.93 -8.55
N VAL A 4 10.97 -22.30 -7.90
CA VAL A 4 9.53 -22.58 -8.00
C VAL A 4 8.81 -21.28 -8.34
N VAL A 5 7.95 -21.31 -9.35
CA VAL A 5 7.10 -20.17 -9.74
C VAL A 5 5.65 -20.57 -9.52
N LEU A 6 4.92 -19.77 -8.76
CA LEU A 6 3.52 -19.98 -8.43
C LEU A 6 2.71 -18.82 -9.00
N ASP A 7 1.79 -19.12 -9.92
CA ASP A 7 0.88 -18.13 -10.51
C ASP A 7 -0.51 -18.28 -9.89
N GLU A 8 -0.93 -17.27 -9.13
CA GLU A 8 -2.17 -17.23 -8.36
C GLU A 8 -2.49 -18.52 -7.57
N PRO A 9 -1.55 -19.02 -6.71
CA PRO A 9 -1.69 -20.31 -6.03
C PRO A 9 -2.85 -20.37 -5.02
N ASN A 10 -3.37 -19.23 -4.59
CA ASN A 10 -4.47 -19.13 -3.63
C ASN A 10 -5.85 -19.10 -4.30
N ALA A 11 -5.95 -19.15 -5.63
CA ALA A 11 -7.19 -18.84 -6.36
C ALA A 11 -8.40 -19.71 -5.99
N ASN A 12 -8.22 -20.81 -5.25
CA ASN A 12 -9.30 -21.70 -4.83
C ASN A 12 -9.06 -22.33 -3.45
N LEU A 13 -8.21 -21.73 -2.62
CA LEU A 13 -7.90 -22.24 -1.29
C LEU A 13 -8.81 -21.61 -0.25
N ASP A 14 -9.19 -22.42 0.74
CA ASP A 14 -9.80 -21.94 1.98
C ASP A 14 -8.70 -21.50 2.98
N MET A 15 -9.11 -21.13 4.20
CA MET A 15 -8.16 -20.70 5.23
C MET A 15 -7.12 -21.78 5.59
N ALA A 16 -7.50 -23.06 5.56
CA ALA A 16 -6.58 -24.14 5.85
C ALA A 16 -5.56 -24.31 4.72
N GLY A 17 -6.02 -24.23 3.47
CA GLY A 17 -5.18 -24.25 2.28
C GLY A 17 -4.19 -23.08 2.26
N ASP A 18 -4.63 -21.87 2.60
CA ASP A 18 -3.77 -20.69 2.70
C ASP A 18 -2.63 -20.91 3.69
N ASN A 19 -2.93 -21.45 4.88
CA ASN A 19 -1.94 -21.75 5.90
C ASN A 19 -0.94 -22.82 5.43
N ALA A 20 -1.42 -23.88 4.78
CA ALA A 20 -0.59 -24.93 4.23
C ALA A 20 0.34 -24.41 3.13
N LEU A 21 -0.17 -23.52 2.26
CA LEU A 21 0.62 -22.87 1.22
C LEU A 21 1.72 -21.99 1.82
N MET A 22 1.39 -21.15 2.81
CA MET A 22 2.38 -20.32 3.50
C MET A 22 3.48 -21.16 4.17
N ALA A 23 3.11 -22.24 4.85
CA ALA A 23 4.08 -23.17 5.46
C ALA A 23 4.99 -23.82 4.42
N THR A 24 4.43 -24.20 3.27
CA THR A 24 5.19 -24.79 2.15
C THR A 24 6.19 -23.81 1.56
N ILE A 25 5.78 -22.55 1.33
CA ILE A 25 6.68 -21.49 0.83
C ILE A 25 7.83 -21.27 1.81
N GLN A 26 7.56 -21.22 3.12
CA GLN A 26 8.60 -21.07 4.14
C GLN A 26 9.55 -22.27 4.21
N GLN A 27 9.04 -23.49 4.02
CA GLN A 27 9.89 -24.69 3.95
C GLN A 27 10.82 -24.63 2.73
N LEU A 28 10.27 -24.33 1.55
CA LEU A 28 11.05 -24.21 0.32
C LEU A 28 12.17 -23.15 0.45
N GLN A 29 11.89 -22.02 1.08
CA GLN A 29 12.90 -21.00 1.37
C GLN A 29 14.01 -21.52 2.29
N ARG A 30 13.66 -22.25 3.36
CA ARG A 30 14.64 -22.87 4.28
C ARG A 30 15.51 -23.90 3.58
N ASP A 31 14.96 -24.60 2.59
CA ASP A 31 15.68 -25.59 1.78
C ASP A 31 16.56 -24.93 0.69
N GLY A 32 16.65 -23.59 0.66
CA GLY A 32 17.46 -22.85 -0.31
C GLY A 32 16.81 -22.73 -1.69
N CYS A 33 15.51 -22.99 -1.81
CA CYS A 33 14.77 -22.84 -3.06
C CYS A 33 14.34 -21.37 -3.26
N THR A 34 14.55 -20.84 -4.47
CA THR A 34 13.99 -19.53 -4.82
C THR A 34 12.52 -19.68 -5.19
N VAL A 35 11.64 -18.99 -4.48
CA VAL A 35 10.19 -19.03 -4.75
C VAL A 35 9.73 -17.68 -5.28
N VAL A 36 9.09 -17.68 -6.45
CA VAL A 36 8.44 -16.51 -7.04
C VAL A 36 6.94 -16.73 -7.00
N VAL A 37 6.21 -15.82 -6.37
CA VAL A 37 4.75 -15.90 -6.31
C VAL A 37 4.15 -14.68 -7.01
N VAL A 38 3.25 -14.93 -7.95
CA VAL A 38 2.41 -13.92 -8.59
C VAL A 38 1.05 -14.00 -7.91
N THR A 39 0.69 -12.96 -7.15
CA THR A 39 -0.64 -12.87 -6.55
C THR A 39 -0.98 -11.43 -6.19
N HIS A 40 -2.28 -11.15 -6.14
CA HIS A 40 -2.84 -9.89 -5.61
C HIS A 40 -3.30 -10.00 -4.15
N ARG A 41 -3.16 -11.18 -3.51
CA ARG A 41 -3.59 -11.42 -2.13
C ARG A 41 -2.51 -11.00 -1.11
N THR A 42 -2.91 -10.31 -0.05
CA THR A 42 -1.99 -9.76 0.96
C THR A 42 -1.48 -10.77 1.99
N ASN A 43 -2.17 -11.90 2.18
CA ASN A 43 -1.79 -12.97 3.10
C ASN A 43 -0.42 -13.58 2.75
N VAL A 44 -0.19 -13.92 1.47
CA VAL A 44 1.07 -14.52 1.01
C VAL A 44 2.22 -13.52 1.07
N LEU A 45 1.94 -12.23 0.96
CA LEU A 45 2.96 -11.19 1.10
C LEU A 45 3.64 -11.23 2.49
N GLN A 46 3.00 -11.80 3.51
CA GLN A 46 3.60 -11.92 4.84
C GLN A 46 4.82 -12.85 4.88
N VAL A 47 4.92 -13.83 3.95
CA VAL A 47 5.99 -14.84 3.98
C VAL A 47 7.08 -14.64 2.92
N VAL A 48 7.02 -13.54 2.14
CA VAL A 48 8.04 -13.21 1.13
C VAL A 48 9.06 -12.21 1.65
N GLN A 49 10.29 -12.27 1.13
CA GLN A 49 11.35 -11.31 1.50
C GLN A 49 11.29 -10.02 0.66
N LYS A 50 10.89 -10.13 -0.60
CA LYS A 50 10.87 -9.02 -1.57
C LYS A 50 9.56 -9.00 -2.32
N ILE A 51 9.13 -7.79 -2.72
CA ILE A 51 7.93 -7.58 -3.52
C ILE A 51 8.32 -6.81 -4.78
N GLY A 52 7.85 -7.28 -5.93
CA GLY A 52 7.83 -6.56 -7.19
C GLY A 52 6.41 -6.18 -7.57
N MET A 53 6.18 -4.94 -7.97
CA MET A 53 4.89 -4.46 -8.45
C MET A 53 4.98 -4.19 -9.94
N ILE A 54 4.06 -4.77 -10.71
CA ILE A 54 3.95 -4.58 -12.15
C ILE A 54 2.74 -3.70 -12.43
N ILE A 55 2.96 -2.61 -13.17
CA ILE A 55 1.90 -1.68 -13.62
C ILE A 55 2.11 -1.44 -15.11
N GLY A 56 1.08 -1.69 -15.93
CA GLY A 56 1.17 -1.50 -17.38
C GLY A 56 2.28 -2.33 -18.04
N GLY A 57 2.53 -3.54 -17.55
CA GLY A 57 3.59 -4.42 -18.07
C GLY A 57 5.02 -4.03 -17.69
N LYS A 58 5.21 -3.02 -16.83
CA LYS A 58 6.53 -2.57 -16.36
C LYS A 58 6.65 -2.76 -14.85
N VAL A 59 7.86 -3.07 -14.39
CA VAL A 59 8.17 -3.10 -12.95
C VAL A 59 8.13 -1.67 -12.43
N ALA A 60 7.08 -1.33 -11.70
CA ALA A 60 6.88 -0.01 -11.10
C ALA A 60 7.68 0.13 -9.80
N ARG A 61 7.77 -0.95 -9.01
CA ARG A 61 8.54 -1.00 -7.77
C ARG A 61 9.13 -2.38 -7.56
N TYR A 62 10.30 -2.46 -6.93
CA TYR A 62 10.91 -3.72 -6.49
C TYR A 62 11.78 -3.45 -5.27
N GLY A 63 11.63 -4.23 -4.21
CA GLY A 63 12.40 -4.02 -2.99
C GLY A 63 12.01 -4.96 -1.86
N PRO A 64 12.58 -4.76 -0.66
CA PRO A 64 12.17 -5.48 0.55
C PRO A 64 10.68 -5.35 0.81
N ARG A 65 10.05 -6.43 1.28
CA ARG A 65 8.61 -6.50 1.56
C ARG A 65 8.14 -5.28 2.37
N ASP A 66 8.83 -5.00 3.49
CA ASP A 66 8.39 -3.98 4.46
C ASP A 66 8.44 -2.57 3.86
N GLU A 67 9.45 -2.27 3.04
CA GLU A 67 9.56 -0.98 2.34
C GLU A 67 8.44 -0.78 1.31
N ILE A 68 8.14 -1.83 0.53
CA ILE A 68 7.09 -1.78 -0.49
C ILE A 68 5.71 -1.65 0.15
N LEU A 69 5.42 -2.43 1.21
CA LEU A 69 4.15 -2.34 1.93
C LEU A 69 3.97 -0.96 2.59
N ALA A 70 5.02 -0.40 3.20
CA ALA A 70 4.96 0.94 3.77
C ALA A 70 4.69 2.02 2.71
N ALA A 71 5.29 1.89 1.52
CA ALA A 71 5.04 2.80 0.40
C ALA A 71 3.60 2.72 -0.11
N MET A 72 3.02 1.51 -0.16
CA MET A 72 1.62 1.32 -0.55
C MET A 72 0.64 1.95 0.44
N ALA A 73 0.86 1.77 1.74
CA ALA A 73 0.00 2.33 2.79
C ALA A 73 -0.07 3.86 2.76
N LYS A 74 1.06 4.53 2.45
CA LYS A 74 1.12 6.00 2.29
C LYS A 74 0.35 6.52 1.07
N GLN A 75 0.23 5.72 0.01
CA GLN A 75 -0.51 6.10 -1.20
C GLN A 75 -2.02 5.95 -1.04
N SER A 76 -2.47 5.08 -0.12
CA SER A 76 -3.90 4.85 0.17
C SER A 76 -4.51 5.86 1.15
N GLN A 77 -3.72 6.79 1.69
CA GLN A 77 -4.22 7.80 2.63
C GLN A 77 -4.90 8.94 1.85
N PRO A 78 -6.21 9.20 2.04
CA PRO A 78 -6.86 10.34 1.42
C PRO A 78 -6.21 11.65 1.93
N PRO A 79 -6.15 12.72 1.10
CA PRO A 79 -5.65 14.01 1.55
C PRO A 79 -6.49 14.44 2.76
N GLY A 80 -5.83 14.55 3.93
CA GLY A 80 -6.48 14.96 5.17
C GLY A 80 -7.13 16.34 5.06
N PRO A 81 -8.14 16.65 5.88
CA PRO A 81 -8.89 17.90 5.76
C PRO A 81 -7.97 19.10 5.95
N ALA A 82 -7.94 19.97 4.94
CA ALA A 82 -7.21 21.23 4.97
C ALA A 82 -7.62 22.01 6.23
N LYS A 83 -6.64 22.40 7.05
CA LYS A 83 -6.88 23.27 8.22
C LYS A 83 -7.57 24.55 7.73
N PRO A 84 -8.73 24.94 8.28
CA PRO A 84 -9.39 26.17 7.86
C PRO A 84 -8.51 27.37 8.23
N THR A 85 -8.02 28.07 7.20
CA THR A 85 -7.38 29.38 7.32
C THR A 85 -8.33 30.30 8.05
N ARG A 86 -7.95 30.69 9.27
CA ARG A 86 -8.71 31.65 10.09
C ARG A 86 -8.69 32.98 9.34
N LEU A 87 -9.78 33.34 8.67
CA LEU A 87 -9.95 34.67 8.08
C LEU A 87 -9.93 35.69 9.23
N SER A 88 -8.83 36.43 9.34
CA SER A 88 -8.74 37.57 10.25
C SER A 88 -9.69 38.66 9.77
N SER A 89 -10.80 38.87 10.47
CA SER A 89 -11.65 40.05 10.31
C SER A 89 -10.89 41.28 10.78
N ARG A 90 -10.16 41.93 9.87
CA ARG A 90 -9.81 43.35 10.00
C ARG A 90 -11.05 44.15 9.63
N GLY A 91 -11.72 44.70 10.64
CA GLY A 91 -12.78 45.69 10.43
C GLY A 91 -12.17 47.01 9.93
N PRO A 92 -12.76 47.67 8.92
CA PRO A 92 -12.51 49.08 8.67
C PRO A 92 -13.51 49.91 9.47
N GLY A 93 -12.99 50.84 10.28
CA GLY A 93 -13.76 51.84 11.01
C GLY A 93 -14.62 52.70 10.08
N MET A 94 -15.75 53.15 10.63
CA MET A 94 -16.58 54.21 10.05
C MET A 94 -15.84 55.55 10.03
N PRO A 95 -16.31 56.51 9.22
CA PRO A 95 -16.97 57.65 9.86
C PRO A 95 -18.28 58.11 9.18
N GLU A 96 -19.21 58.49 10.07
CA GLU A 96 -20.22 59.57 10.05
C GLU A 96 -21.04 59.93 8.78
N PRO A 97 -22.39 60.00 8.89
CA PRO A 97 -23.25 60.62 7.88
C PRO A 97 -23.27 62.15 8.00
N GLN A 98 -23.04 62.84 6.88
CA GLN A 98 -23.17 64.29 6.76
C GLN A 98 -24.65 64.73 6.74
N GLU A 99 -24.96 65.65 7.63
CA GLU A 99 -26.20 66.43 7.72
C GLU A 99 -26.31 67.39 6.52
N VAL A 100 -27.46 67.42 5.83
CA VAL A 100 -27.81 68.47 4.86
C VAL A 100 -29.29 68.80 4.97
N ALA A 101 -29.52 70.03 5.46
CA ALA A 101 -30.64 70.97 5.30
C ALA A 101 -32.08 70.51 5.65
#